data_AF-A0A640XKK7-F1
#
_entry.id   AF-A0A640XKK7-F1
#
_cell.length_a   1.000
_cell.length_b   1.000
_cell.length_c   1.000
_cell.angle_alpha   90.00
_cell.angle_beta   90.00
_cell.angle_gamma   90.00
#
_symmetry.space_group_name_H-M   'P 1'
#
loop_
_entity.id
_entity.type
_entity.pdbx_description
1 polymer ?
#
loop_
_entity_poly.entity_id
_entity_poly.type
_entity_poly.pdbx_seq_one_letter_code
_entity_poly.pdbx_strand_id
1 'polypeptide(L)'
;MKQALSKKWNLLTIALLFYIFFLLLTPLDRFNEKIPANFHKGFFSIIRFDIAADDGGHYAYLRSLFFDHDIDFFNEPFSLLMRLNKTTGYINNPWPIGASILWLPFFLLGHLITIILNIFGCNLSADGYSFPYISMIAIGSIFYGFLGIVFIYKSLCHFFKSEIALITVISAFFSSILTYYVYIRPYMDMSLDFFNLSLFIYLFTIFIVNKPFSKMFYLFFGIVCGMLSITRFNGVIYTISFFFYLFCTFLLKVKRREKIEWWSEFRNLFFVLVGFFITIAPQLIVNFILNGSLLNTGPAFGMNVSTFKVDIFIDRVVNILIGKTGILYQCPIYIIGFAGFVIISFLRRSQKNEKLKLFCISIFLAFFSQIMLTARLSGFGSEYGIKFLSSSIVLIMPGIAVFLDYFWGKRVVIAFSFVAIFLVIWQYIQLIQYKIIFDYNEFSVAKALSTIFLIMKSNINLLLRSSNIFALLSHGHFYIDTMADSYFLIFIPLLLAIFISVSIVLIWKNVLSGIVKNKILILTNVIIFLLFSISLGYFLIRQPKKTQEEIKERIMLYSKLEPIEGNLVSIEFLLLDYTLGIKKKDNNYFALIKYKNEVKGLNPATILNLP
;
A
#
# COMPACT_ATOMS: atom_id res chain seq x y z
N MET A 1 32.57 -8.77 -14.38
CA MET A 1 32.74 -8.92 -12.92
C MET A 1 32.46 -7.62 -12.14
N LYS A 2 33.17 -6.51 -12.39
CA LYS A 2 32.97 -5.22 -11.67
C LYS A 2 31.53 -4.70 -11.65
N GLN A 3 30.81 -4.72 -12.78
CA GLN A 3 29.42 -4.24 -12.87
C GLN A 3 28.43 -5.13 -12.10
N ALA A 4 28.65 -6.45 -12.09
CA ALA A 4 27.84 -7.38 -11.30
C ALA A 4 28.08 -7.18 -9.80
N LEU A 5 29.32 -6.90 -9.41
CA LEU A 5 29.68 -6.59 -8.03
C LEU A 5 29.05 -5.26 -7.57
N SER A 6 29.12 -4.21 -8.41
CA SER A 6 28.46 -2.91 -8.15
C SER A 6 26.96 -3.08 -7.90
N LYS A 7 26.25 -3.86 -8.74
CA LYS A 7 24.82 -4.12 -8.54
C LYS A 7 24.51 -4.81 -7.21
N LYS A 8 25.38 -5.70 -6.72
CA LYS A 8 25.22 -6.36 -5.42
C LYS A 8 25.36 -5.37 -4.27
N TRP A 9 26.41 -4.53 -4.30
CA TRP A 9 26.62 -3.48 -3.32
C TRP A 9 25.46 -2.48 -3.28
N ASN A 10 24.95 -2.06 -4.44
CA ASN A 10 23.81 -1.16 -4.51
C ASN A 10 22.54 -1.74 -3.85
N LEU A 11 22.29 -3.05 -4.00
CA LEU A 11 21.17 -3.71 -3.31
C LEU A 11 21.36 -3.75 -1.79
N LEU A 12 22.59 -3.92 -1.30
CA LEU A 12 22.88 -3.79 0.14
C LEU A 12 22.66 -2.36 0.62
N THR A 13 23.07 -1.36 -0.15
CA THR A 13 22.84 0.05 0.18
C THR A 13 21.34 0.34 0.30
N ILE A 14 20.54 -0.13 -0.66
CA ILE A 14 19.08 0.00 -0.61
C ILE A 14 18.53 -0.66 0.67
N ALA A 15 18.94 -1.90 0.95
CA ALA A 15 18.48 -2.65 2.11
C ALA A 15 18.86 -2.01 3.45
N LEU A 16 20.11 -1.56 3.57
CA LEU A 16 20.62 -0.90 4.77
C LEU A 16 19.86 0.40 5.04
N LEU A 17 19.70 1.25 4.01
CA LEU A 17 18.96 2.51 4.16
C LEU A 17 17.49 2.26 4.48
N PHE A 18 16.85 1.30 3.82
CA PHE A 18 15.47 0.92 4.10
C PHE A 18 15.30 0.47 5.55
N TYR A 19 16.20 -0.38 6.04
CA TYR A 19 16.17 -0.87 7.42
C TYR A 19 16.45 0.25 8.44
N ILE A 20 17.41 1.14 8.19
CA ILE A 20 17.67 2.29 9.07
C ILE A 20 16.44 3.20 9.16
N PHE A 21 15.78 3.48 8.03
CA PHE A 21 14.56 4.27 8.03
C PHE A 21 13.40 3.57 8.73
N PHE A 22 13.31 2.24 8.67
CA PHE A 22 12.37 1.49 9.50
C PHE A 22 12.65 1.73 11.00
N LEU A 23 13.89 1.58 11.45
CA LEU A 23 14.25 1.80 12.86
C LEU A 23 14.02 3.25 13.33
N LEU A 24 14.17 4.22 12.42
CA LEU A 24 13.99 5.65 12.69
C LEU A 24 12.54 6.09 12.65
N LEU A 25 11.79 5.63 11.64
CA LEU A 25 10.45 6.13 11.39
C LEU A 25 9.39 5.23 12.01
N THR A 26 9.50 3.91 11.98
CA THR A 26 8.38 3.05 12.36
C THR A 26 8.11 3.09 13.87
N PRO A 27 6.93 3.53 14.32
CA PRO A 27 6.63 3.67 15.73
C PRO A 27 6.06 2.33 16.24
N LEU A 28 6.49 1.93 17.42
CA LEU A 28 6.14 0.65 18.03
C LEU A 28 4.90 0.73 18.95
N ASP A 29 4.42 1.95 19.22
CA ASP A 29 3.36 2.24 20.21
C ASP A 29 3.78 2.03 21.66
N ARG A 30 2.81 2.19 22.57
CA ARG A 30 2.88 1.79 23.97
C ARG A 30 2.54 0.29 24.09
N PHE A 31 3.52 -0.56 23.80
CA PHE A 31 3.41 -2.01 24.01
C PHE A 31 3.69 -2.45 25.46
N ASN A 32 4.15 -1.53 26.32
CA ASN A 32 4.37 -1.79 27.74
C ASN A 32 3.93 -0.60 28.61
N GLU A 33 3.79 -0.84 29.91
CA GLU A 33 3.24 0.18 30.82
C GLU A 33 4.23 1.31 31.16
N LYS A 34 5.54 1.04 31.16
CA LYS A 34 6.54 2.05 31.53
C LYS A 34 6.90 3.02 30.40
N ILE A 35 6.45 2.77 29.16
CA ILE A 35 6.38 3.82 28.13
C ILE A 35 5.26 4.78 28.54
N PRO A 36 5.57 6.06 28.82
CA PRO A 36 4.56 7.01 29.26
C PRO A 36 3.45 7.20 28.23
N ALA A 37 2.19 7.31 28.67
CA ALA A 37 1.06 7.50 27.75
C ALA A 37 1.16 8.79 26.91
N ASN A 38 1.88 9.80 27.40
CA ASN A 38 2.17 11.02 26.65
C ASN A 38 3.31 10.87 25.62
N PHE A 39 4.10 9.79 25.68
CA PHE A 39 5.17 9.51 24.73
C PHE A 39 4.63 9.12 23.35
N HIS A 40 3.46 8.46 23.31
CA HIS A 40 2.78 8.05 22.09
C HIS A 40 1.33 8.57 22.06
N LYS A 41 1.14 9.83 21.64
CA LYS A 41 -0.21 10.44 21.51
C LYS A 41 -0.67 10.51 20.06
N GLY A 42 -1.76 9.82 19.71
CA GLY A 42 -2.48 10.05 18.44
C GLY A 42 -1.76 9.58 17.18
N PHE A 43 -0.79 8.65 17.30
CA PHE A 43 -0.03 8.15 16.16
C PHE A 43 -0.49 6.73 15.76
N PHE A 44 -0.57 6.51 14.44
CA PHE A 44 -0.55 5.16 13.88
C PHE A 44 0.76 4.46 14.26
N SER A 45 0.69 3.15 14.44
CA SER A 45 1.84 2.32 14.77
C SER A 45 1.68 0.90 14.26
N ILE A 46 2.70 0.08 14.44
CA ILE A 46 2.61 -1.35 14.10
C ILE A 46 1.59 -2.13 14.96
N ILE A 47 0.92 -1.49 15.92
CA ILE A 47 -0.26 -2.07 16.60
C ILE A 47 -1.49 -1.14 16.63
N ARG A 48 -1.32 0.17 16.36
CA ARG A 48 -2.41 1.14 16.16
C ARG A 48 -2.83 1.17 14.71
N PHE A 49 -3.84 0.35 14.41
CA PHE A 49 -4.51 0.21 13.14
C PHE A 49 -5.88 0.89 13.18
N ASP A 50 -6.27 1.54 12.09
CA ASP A 50 -7.56 2.24 11.97
C ASP A 50 -8.69 1.24 11.66
N ILE A 51 -9.27 0.68 12.73
CA ILE A 51 -10.32 -0.34 12.61
C ILE A 51 -11.55 0.15 11.86
N ALA A 52 -11.84 1.45 11.86
CA ALA A 52 -13.10 1.96 11.35
C ALA A 52 -12.96 2.74 10.02
N ALA A 53 -11.76 2.84 9.47
CA ALA A 53 -11.50 3.44 8.16
C ALA A 53 -10.87 2.45 7.16
N ASP A 54 -10.01 2.98 6.26
CA ASP A 54 -9.41 2.25 5.15
C ASP A 54 -8.71 0.96 5.61
N ASP A 55 -7.98 1.01 6.72
CA ASP A 55 -7.24 -0.13 7.25
C ASP A 55 -8.20 -1.29 7.58
N GLY A 56 -9.24 -1.02 8.38
CA GLY A 56 -10.29 -1.95 8.83
C GLY A 56 -11.03 -2.64 7.69
N GLY A 57 -11.46 -1.86 6.71
CA GLY A 57 -12.22 -2.35 5.56
C GLY A 57 -11.45 -3.35 4.70
N HIS A 58 -10.17 -3.08 4.45
CA HIS A 58 -9.30 -4.03 3.76
C HIS A 58 -9.05 -5.29 4.59
N TYR A 59 -8.90 -5.17 5.91
CA TYR A 59 -8.58 -6.29 6.79
C TYR A 59 -9.73 -7.25 7.04
N ALA A 60 -10.96 -6.73 7.05
CA ALA A 60 -12.16 -7.50 7.34
C ALA A 60 -12.34 -8.73 6.45
N TYR A 61 -11.99 -8.63 5.16
CA TYR A 61 -12.03 -9.79 4.26
C TYR A 61 -11.18 -10.93 4.81
N LEU A 62 -9.95 -10.65 5.21
CA LEU A 62 -9.00 -11.65 5.70
C LEU A 62 -9.53 -12.33 6.97
N ARG A 63 -9.96 -11.53 7.96
CA ARG A 63 -10.42 -12.05 9.24
C ARG A 63 -11.70 -12.86 9.10
N SER A 64 -12.74 -12.31 8.46
CA SER A 64 -14.05 -12.98 8.27
C SER A 64 -13.89 -14.27 7.48
N LEU A 65 -13.11 -14.29 6.38
CA LEU A 65 -12.87 -15.52 5.62
C LEU A 65 -12.12 -16.60 6.42
N PHE A 66 -11.13 -16.20 7.21
CA PHE A 66 -10.30 -17.15 7.95
C PHE A 66 -11.00 -17.72 9.18
N PHE A 67 -11.68 -16.88 9.96
CA PHE A 67 -12.31 -17.29 11.22
C PHE A 67 -13.80 -17.61 11.11
N ASP A 68 -14.54 -16.80 10.36
CA ASP A 68 -16.00 -16.94 10.26
C ASP A 68 -16.41 -17.77 9.03
N HIS A 69 -15.47 -18.00 8.09
CA HIS A 69 -15.68 -18.71 6.84
C HIS A 69 -16.77 -18.10 5.95
N ASP A 70 -16.98 -16.79 6.10
CA ASP A 70 -17.96 -16.02 5.36
C ASP A 70 -17.40 -14.71 4.79
N ILE A 71 -18.27 -13.94 4.13
CA ILE A 71 -18.03 -12.53 3.81
C ILE A 71 -19.15 -11.67 4.39
N ASP A 72 -19.56 -12.00 5.61
CA ASP A 72 -20.62 -11.31 6.33
C ASP A 72 -20.03 -10.42 7.42
N PHE A 73 -19.72 -9.18 7.05
CA PHE A 73 -19.07 -8.23 7.96
C PHE A 73 -19.97 -7.70 9.07
N PHE A 74 -21.11 -8.33 9.36
CA PHE A 74 -22.05 -7.88 10.39
C PHE A 74 -21.46 -7.94 11.80
N ASN A 75 -20.51 -8.85 12.06
CA ASN A 75 -19.80 -8.99 13.33
C ASN A 75 -18.47 -8.21 13.38
N GLU A 76 -18.06 -7.59 12.27
CA GLU A 76 -16.81 -6.84 12.20
C GLU A 76 -16.92 -5.50 12.95
N PRO A 77 -15.89 -5.04 13.67
CA PRO A 77 -15.93 -3.75 14.36
C PRO A 77 -16.17 -2.56 13.44
N PHE A 78 -15.63 -2.58 12.21
CA PHE A 78 -15.86 -1.52 11.20
C PHE A 78 -17.32 -1.46 10.74
N SER A 79 -18.11 -2.52 10.98
CA SER A 79 -19.50 -2.59 10.54
C SER A 79 -20.29 -1.39 11.02
N LEU A 80 -20.03 -0.89 12.23
CA LEU A 80 -20.77 0.21 12.85
C LEU A 80 -20.76 1.52 12.05
N LEU A 81 -19.79 1.69 11.15
CA LEU A 81 -19.67 2.88 10.30
C LEU A 81 -20.15 2.66 8.86
N MET A 82 -20.48 1.42 8.52
CA MET A 82 -20.87 1.06 7.17
C MET A 82 -22.38 1.11 6.98
N ARG A 83 -22.82 0.95 5.73
CA ARG A 83 -24.25 0.85 5.41
C ARG A 83 -24.62 -0.61 5.18
N LEU A 84 -25.67 -1.05 5.84
CA LEU A 84 -26.33 -2.30 5.51
C LEU A 84 -27.05 -2.17 4.17
N ASN A 85 -26.78 -3.11 3.26
CA ASN A 85 -27.48 -3.20 2.00
C ASN A 85 -28.85 -3.86 2.22
N LYS A 86 -29.91 -3.08 2.06
CA LYS A 86 -31.29 -3.53 2.30
C LYS A 86 -31.77 -4.60 1.31
N THR A 87 -31.11 -4.75 0.17
CA THR A 87 -31.46 -5.74 -0.85
C THR A 87 -30.85 -7.11 -0.53
N THR A 88 -29.61 -7.13 -0.05
CA THR A 88 -28.85 -8.37 0.19
C THR A 88 -28.80 -8.80 1.66
N GLY A 89 -29.03 -7.87 2.60
CA GLY A 89 -28.89 -8.11 4.04
C GLY A 89 -27.43 -8.12 4.54
N TYR A 90 -26.48 -7.84 3.66
CA TYR A 90 -25.04 -7.77 3.97
C TYR A 90 -24.59 -6.35 4.28
N ILE A 91 -23.52 -6.22 5.07
CA ILE A 91 -22.83 -4.94 5.27
C ILE A 91 -21.99 -4.63 4.04
N ASN A 92 -22.16 -3.44 3.47
CA ASN A 92 -21.33 -3.04 2.33
C ASN A 92 -19.87 -2.82 2.76
N ASN A 93 -18.94 -3.26 1.94
CA ASN A 93 -17.51 -3.00 2.09
C ASN A 93 -17.00 -2.32 0.80
N PRO A 94 -16.75 -0.99 0.83
CA PRO A 94 -16.32 -0.26 -0.36
C PRO A 94 -14.83 -0.49 -0.71
N TRP A 95 -14.07 -1.15 0.15
CA TRP A 95 -12.64 -1.39 -0.06
C TRP A 95 -12.40 -2.65 -0.88
N PRO A 96 -11.43 -2.65 -1.79
CA PRO A 96 -11.15 -3.82 -2.60
C PRO A 96 -10.32 -4.87 -1.86
N ILE A 97 -10.48 -6.14 -2.25
CA ILE A 97 -9.92 -7.31 -1.55
C ILE A 97 -8.41 -7.52 -1.77
N GLY A 98 -7.79 -6.80 -2.71
CA GLY A 98 -6.40 -7.03 -3.11
C GLY A 98 -5.39 -6.88 -1.97
N ALA A 99 -5.62 -5.96 -1.05
CA ALA A 99 -4.78 -5.80 0.14
C ALA A 99 -4.81 -7.05 1.03
N SER A 100 -6.00 -7.60 1.28
CA SER A 100 -6.20 -8.84 2.03
C SER A 100 -5.46 -10.03 1.42
N ILE A 101 -5.47 -10.17 0.09
CA ILE A 101 -4.74 -11.24 -0.60
C ILE A 101 -3.23 -11.14 -0.32
N LEU A 102 -2.67 -9.94 -0.39
CA LEU A 102 -1.24 -9.73 -0.17
C LEU A 102 -0.87 -9.87 1.32
N TRP A 103 -1.78 -9.54 2.22
CA TRP A 103 -1.56 -9.67 3.65
C TRP A 103 -1.67 -11.10 4.17
N LEU A 104 -2.37 -12.00 3.47
CA LEU A 104 -2.56 -13.39 3.90
C LEU A 104 -1.31 -14.09 4.45
N PRO A 105 -0.17 -14.17 3.75
CA PRO A 105 1.01 -14.87 4.27
C PRO A 105 1.51 -14.30 5.60
N PHE A 106 1.39 -12.98 5.78
CA PHE A 106 1.79 -12.31 7.01
C PHE A 106 0.75 -12.45 8.12
N PHE A 107 -0.54 -12.44 7.78
CA PHE A 107 -1.59 -12.77 8.73
C PHE A 107 -1.46 -14.20 9.26
N LEU A 108 -1.18 -15.19 8.40
CA LEU A 108 -0.95 -16.57 8.82
C LEU A 108 0.29 -16.69 9.71
N LEU A 109 1.34 -15.92 9.42
CA LEU A 109 2.50 -15.81 10.29
C LEU A 109 2.13 -15.21 11.65
N GLY A 110 1.29 -14.17 11.67
CA GLY A 110 0.72 -13.59 12.89
C GLY A 110 -0.07 -14.62 13.71
N HIS A 111 -0.93 -15.40 13.04
CA HIS A 111 -1.68 -16.50 13.65
C HIS A 111 -0.75 -17.53 14.32
N LEU A 112 0.27 -17.98 13.58
CA LEU A 112 1.26 -18.92 14.10
C LEU A 112 2.00 -18.36 15.30
N ILE A 113 2.43 -17.09 15.23
CA ILE A 113 3.10 -16.41 16.34
C ILE A 113 2.17 -16.33 17.56
N THR A 114 0.90 -15.99 17.39
CA THR A 114 -0.08 -15.95 18.49
C THR A 114 -0.19 -17.31 19.19
N ILE A 115 -0.27 -18.41 18.42
CA ILE A 115 -0.28 -19.76 18.99
C ILE A 115 1.01 -20.04 19.78
N ILE A 116 2.18 -19.73 19.21
CA ILE A 116 3.47 -19.93 19.86
C ILE A 116 3.56 -19.13 21.16
N LEU A 117 3.19 -17.86 21.14
CA LEU A 117 3.20 -17.00 22.34
C LEU A 117 2.24 -17.53 23.42
N ASN A 118 1.11 -18.11 23.03
CA ASN A 118 0.19 -18.73 23.98
C ASN A 118 0.75 -20.02 24.61
N ILE A 119 1.53 -20.81 23.85
CA ILE A 119 2.27 -21.95 24.42
C ILE A 119 3.25 -21.48 25.50
N PHE A 120 3.84 -20.28 25.33
CA PHE A 120 4.70 -19.65 26.34
C PHE A 120 3.94 -18.83 27.41
N GLY A 121 2.61 -18.91 27.46
CA GLY A 121 1.80 -18.33 28.55
C GLY A 121 1.33 -16.88 28.35
N CYS A 122 1.42 -16.32 27.14
CA CYS A 122 1.02 -14.92 26.87
C CYS A 122 -0.50 -14.67 26.86
N ASN A 123 -1.36 -15.71 26.85
CA ASN A 123 -2.83 -15.63 26.91
C ASN A 123 -3.46 -14.61 25.93
N LEU A 124 -2.97 -14.56 24.70
CA LEU A 124 -3.45 -13.71 23.62
C LEU A 124 -4.69 -14.30 22.95
N SER A 125 -5.63 -13.44 22.53
CA SER A 125 -6.76 -13.87 21.72
C SER A 125 -6.28 -14.35 20.33
N ALA A 126 -6.74 -15.52 19.92
CA ALA A 126 -6.48 -16.08 18.60
C ALA A 126 -7.66 -15.78 17.64
N ASP A 127 -8.07 -14.52 17.57
CA ASP A 127 -9.28 -14.05 16.86
C ASP A 127 -8.99 -13.10 15.67
N GLY A 128 -7.71 -12.82 15.43
CA GLY A 128 -7.27 -11.90 14.39
C GLY A 128 -7.04 -10.47 14.86
N TYR A 129 -7.25 -10.11 16.12
CA TYR A 129 -7.04 -8.72 16.57
C TYR A 129 -5.90 -8.53 17.56
N SER A 130 -5.36 -9.61 18.12
CA SER A 130 -4.18 -9.49 18.98
C SER A 130 -2.98 -8.94 18.20
N PHE A 131 -2.06 -8.31 18.94
CA PHE A 131 -0.95 -7.57 18.35
C PHE A 131 -0.09 -8.35 17.34
N PRO A 132 0.08 -9.70 17.41
CA PRO A 132 0.85 -10.41 16.39
C PRO A 132 0.22 -10.35 15.00
N TYR A 133 -1.12 -10.40 14.88
CA TYR A 133 -1.80 -10.31 13.59
C TYR A 133 -1.58 -8.93 12.96
N ILE A 134 -1.88 -7.88 13.73
CA ILE A 134 -1.81 -6.50 13.27
C ILE A 134 -0.36 -6.13 12.91
N SER A 135 0.59 -6.41 13.80
CA SER A 135 2.00 -6.09 13.55
C SER A 135 2.61 -6.88 12.39
N MET A 136 2.23 -8.15 12.17
CA MET A 136 2.72 -8.90 11.02
C MET A 136 2.20 -8.34 9.69
N ILE A 137 0.96 -7.86 9.65
CA ILE A 137 0.42 -7.19 8.47
C ILE A 137 1.17 -5.90 8.17
N ALA A 138 1.47 -5.09 9.20
CA ALA A 138 2.33 -3.92 9.06
C ALA A 138 3.70 -4.28 8.47
N ILE A 139 4.34 -5.32 9.01
CA ILE A 139 5.63 -5.82 8.53
C ILE A 139 5.53 -6.34 7.08
N GLY A 140 4.42 -6.98 6.73
CA GLY A 140 4.13 -7.40 5.37
C GLY A 140 4.08 -6.24 4.39
N SER A 141 3.31 -5.19 4.69
CA SER A 141 3.26 -3.98 3.87
C SER A 141 4.63 -3.30 3.73
N ILE A 142 5.38 -3.17 4.83
CA ILE A 142 6.74 -2.62 4.82
C ILE A 142 7.64 -3.46 3.90
N PHE A 143 7.57 -4.78 4.03
CA PHE A 143 8.34 -5.70 3.20
C PHE A 143 7.96 -5.63 1.70
N TYR A 144 6.68 -5.52 1.37
CA TYR A 144 6.25 -5.27 -0.01
C TYR A 144 6.78 -3.93 -0.53
N GLY A 145 6.79 -2.89 0.30
CA GLY A 145 7.44 -1.61 0.00
C GLY A 145 8.91 -1.80 -0.40
N PHE A 146 9.68 -2.56 0.39
CA PHE A 146 11.07 -2.89 0.05
C PHE A 146 11.19 -3.64 -1.29
N LEU A 147 10.36 -4.65 -1.54
CA LEU A 147 10.37 -5.38 -2.81
C LEU A 147 10.03 -4.47 -4.00
N GLY A 148 9.13 -3.50 -3.82
CA GLY A 148 8.83 -2.48 -4.83
C GLY A 148 10.07 -1.68 -5.22
N ILE A 149 10.85 -1.20 -4.25
CA ILE A 149 12.12 -0.48 -4.45
C ILE A 149 13.10 -1.35 -5.25
N VAL A 150 13.22 -2.64 -4.90
CA VAL A 150 14.08 -3.58 -5.61
C VAL A 150 13.66 -3.75 -7.07
N PHE A 151 12.35 -3.90 -7.34
CA PHE A 151 11.85 -4.08 -8.71
C PHE A 151 12.07 -2.85 -9.58
N ILE A 152 11.80 -1.64 -9.06
CA ILE A 152 12.03 -0.42 -9.82
C ILE A 152 13.53 -0.15 -10.05
N TYR A 153 14.40 -0.45 -9.07
CA TYR A 153 15.85 -0.41 -9.24
C TYR A 153 16.33 -1.35 -10.35
N LYS A 154 15.85 -2.61 -10.36
CA LYS A 154 16.17 -3.58 -11.40
C LYS A 154 15.66 -3.13 -12.78
N SER A 155 14.46 -2.55 -12.82
CA SER A 155 13.87 -1.99 -14.04
C SER A 155 14.77 -0.90 -14.64
N LEU A 156 15.17 0.10 -13.85
CA LEU A 156 16.04 1.17 -14.31
C LEU A 156 17.43 0.67 -14.74
N CYS A 157 17.97 -0.37 -14.08
CA CYS A 157 19.24 -1.00 -14.45
C CYS A 157 19.25 -1.66 -15.84
N HIS A 158 18.09 -1.82 -16.50
CA HIS A 158 18.03 -2.28 -17.89
C HIS A 158 18.31 -1.15 -18.91
N PHE A 159 18.05 0.10 -18.54
CA PHE A 159 18.23 1.26 -19.42
C PHE A 159 19.48 2.09 -19.07
N PHE A 160 19.78 2.19 -17.77
CA PHE A 160 20.78 3.09 -17.19
C PHE A 160 21.91 2.36 -16.44
N LYS A 161 22.96 3.11 -16.08
CA LYS A 161 24.01 2.61 -15.18
C LYS A 161 23.42 2.32 -13.79
N SER A 162 24.00 1.35 -13.09
CA SER A 162 23.52 0.91 -11.77
C SER A 162 23.57 2.02 -10.72
N GLU A 163 24.54 2.93 -10.83
CA GLU A 163 24.72 4.07 -9.94
C GLU A 163 23.60 5.11 -10.15
N ILE A 164 23.21 5.37 -11.41
CA ILE A 164 22.07 6.24 -11.75
C ILE A 164 20.79 5.65 -11.15
N ALA A 165 20.54 4.37 -11.43
CA ALA A 165 19.36 3.69 -10.91
C ALA A 165 19.28 3.71 -9.38
N LEU A 166 20.41 3.50 -8.69
CA LEU A 166 20.49 3.56 -7.23
C LEU A 166 20.11 4.95 -6.70
N ILE A 167 20.78 5.98 -7.23
CA ILE A 167 20.57 7.37 -6.80
C ILE A 167 19.12 7.77 -7.05
N THR A 168 18.58 7.51 -8.24
CA THR A 168 17.19 7.80 -8.60
C THR A 168 16.21 7.18 -7.61
N VAL A 169 16.34 5.89 -7.33
CA VAL A 169 15.38 5.15 -6.52
C VAL A 169 15.42 5.59 -5.06
N ILE A 170 16.62 5.74 -4.48
CA ILE A 170 16.79 6.22 -3.11
C ILE A 170 16.26 7.65 -2.99
N SER A 171 16.67 8.56 -3.88
CA SER A 171 16.24 9.96 -3.80
C SER A 171 14.73 10.06 -3.93
N ALA A 172 14.13 9.39 -4.92
CA ALA A 172 12.71 9.49 -5.19
C ALA A 172 11.85 8.85 -4.10
N PHE A 173 12.23 7.69 -3.58
CA PHE A 173 11.45 7.01 -2.54
C PHE A 173 11.45 7.83 -1.24
N PHE A 174 12.63 8.13 -0.69
CA PHE A 174 12.75 8.79 0.62
C PHE A 174 12.32 10.26 0.61
N SER A 175 12.32 10.93 -0.54
CA SER A 175 11.81 12.30 -0.68
C SER A 175 10.35 12.38 -1.13
N SER A 176 9.60 11.27 -1.05
CA SER A 176 8.18 11.23 -1.44
C SER A 176 7.25 10.97 -0.26
N ILE A 177 5.98 11.30 -0.45
CA ILE A 177 4.91 10.99 0.52
C ILE A 177 4.79 9.51 0.83
N LEU A 178 5.27 8.63 -0.04
CA LEU A 178 5.22 7.18 0.15
C LEU A 178 5.98 6.74 1.41
N THR A 179 7.02 7.49 1.83
CA THR A 179 7.75 7.24 3.08
C THR A 179 6.82 7.21 4.29
N TYR A 180 5.78 8.05 4.30
CA TYR A 180 4.73 8.03 5.33
C TYR A 180 3.97 6.71 5.30
N TYR A 181 3.41 6.35 4.14
CA TYR A 181 2.54 5.19 4.03
C TYR A 181 3.28 3.85 4.13
N VAL A 182 4.60 3.84 3.97
CA VAL A 182 5.42 2.64 4.22
C VAL A 182 5.76 2.50 5.70
N TYR A 183 6.35 3.52 6.33
CA TYR A 183 6.89 3.35 7.69
C TYR A 183 5.94 3.78 8.81
N ILE A 184 5.01 4.69 8.53
CA ILE A 184 4.18 5.37 9.53
C ILE A 184 2.78 4.77 9.60
N ARG A 185 2.12 4.61 8.45
CA ARG A 185 0.78 4.04 8.32
C ARG A 185 0.82 2.84 7.37
N PRO A 186 1.46 1.72 7.77
CA PRO A 186 1.73 0.59 6.89
C PRO A 186 0.47 -0.19 6.47
N TYR A 187 -0.66 0.03 7.13
CA TYR A 187 -1.91 -0.69 6.83
C TYR A 187 -2.70 -0.15 5.67
N MET A 188 -2.28 0.99 5.11
CA MET A 188 -2.91 1.43 3.89
C MET A 188 -2.39 0.63 2.69
N ASP A 189 -3.26 0.51 1.70
CA ASP A 189 -2.99 -0.13 0.42
C ASP A 189 -1.83 0.50 -0.40
N MET A 190 -1.32 1.69 -0.05
CA MET A 190 -0.29 2.38 -0.85
C MET A 190 1.03 1.60 -0.98
N SER A 191 1.47 0.92 0.09
CA SER A 191 2.71 0.12 0.05
C SER A 191 2.55 -1.07 -0.91
N LEU A 192 1.37 -1.66 -0.92
CA LEU A 192 1.00 -2.78 -1.77
C LEU A 192 0.80 -2.35 -3.23
N ASP A 193 0.16 -1.20 -3.45
CA ASP A 193 -0.01 -0.59 -4.76
C ASP A 193 1.35 -0.19 -5.37
N PHE A 194 2.24 0.39 -4.56
CA PHE A 194 3.62 0.69 -4.97
C PHE A 194 4.39 -0.58 -5.37
N PHE A 195 4.26 -1.66 -4.61
CA PHE A 195 4.84 -2.95 -4.95
C PHE A 195 4.32 -3.50 -6.29
N ASN A 196 2.99 -3.56 -6.46
CA ASN A 196 2.36 -4.06 -7.68
C ASN A 196 2.73 -3.20 -8.89
N LEU A 197 2.75 -1.87 -8.73
CA LEU A 197 3.13 -0.94 -9.79
C LEU A 197 4.59 -1.11 -10.17
N SER A 198 5.49 -1.23 -9.20
CA SER A 198 6.92 -1.45 -9.45
C SER A 198 7.18 -2.79 -10.14
N LEU A 199 6.47 -3.85 -9.74
CA LEU A 199 6.52 -5.16 -10.39
C LEU A 199 5.98 -5.10 -11.82
N PHE A 200 4.85 -4.41 -12.04
CA PHE A 200 4.30 -4.16 -13.36
C PHE A 200 5.32 -3.45 -14.26
N ILE A 201 5.93 -2.35 -13.79
CA ILE A 201 6.94 -1.59 -14.54
C ILE A 201 8.19 -2.44 -14.82
N TYR A 202 8.59 -3.31 -13.88
CA TYR A 202 9.70 -4.24 -14.10
C TYR A 202 9.39 -5.28 -15.18
N LEU A 203 8.20 -5.91 -15.15
CA LEU A 203 7.79 -6.86 -16.18
C LEU A 203 7.58 -6.18 -17.53
N PHE A 204 7.00 -4.98 -17.55
CA PHE A 204 6.88 -4.16 -18.75
C PHE A 204 8.27 -3.86 -19.36
N THR A 205 9.25 -3.55 -18.52
CA THR A 205 10.64 -3.35 -18.97
C THR A 205 11.26 -4.63 -19.53
N ILE A 206 11.04 -5.78 -18.89
CA ILE A 206 11.47 -7.09 -19.42
C ILE A 206 10.83 -7.34 -20.79
N PHE A 207 9.55 -7.05 -20.96
CA PHE A 207 8.85 -7.18 -22.24
C PHE A 207 9.53 -6.36 -23.34
N ILE A 208 9.88 -5.11 -23.06
CA ILE A 208 10.54 -4.19 -24.01
C ILE A 208 11.95 -4.67 -24.41
N VAL A 209 12.72 -5.12 -23.41
CA VAL A 209 14.14 -5.43 -23.58
C VAL A 209 14.34 -6.82 -24.16
N ASN A 210 13.62 -7.82 -23.64
CA ASN A 210 13.86 -9.23 -23.95
C ASN A 210 12.85 -9.84 -24.92
N LYS A 211 11.67 -9.23 -25.13
CA LYS A 211 10.54 -9.80 -25.90
C LYS A 211 10.32 -11.31 -25.61
N PRO A 212 9.93 -11.66 -24.38
CA PRO A 212 9.82 -13.06 -23.96
C PRO A 212 8.76 -13.82 -24.77
N PHE A 213 9.09 -15.01 -25.27
CA PHE A 213 8.15 -15.88 -26.00
C PHE A 213 7.29 -16.78 -25.09
N SER A 214 7.45 -16.69 -23.77
CA SER A 214 6.83 -17.61 -22.81
C SER A 214 5.39 -17.23 -22.49
N LYS A 215 4.44 -18.14 -22.72
CA LYS A 215 3.02 -18.00 -22.31
C LYS A 215 2.88 -17.71 -20.81
N MET A 216 3.74 -18.32 -19.99
CA MET A 216 3.75 -18.11 -18.53
C MET A 216 4.12 -16.67 -18.15
N PHE A 217 4.97 -16.01 -18.94
CA PHE A 217 5.28 -14.60 -18.72
C PHE A 217 4.03 -13.73 -18.92
N TYR A 218 3.31 -13.94 -20.01
CA TYR A 218 2.09 -13.18 -20.31
C TYR A 218 0.97 -13.46 -19.30
N LEU A 219 0.80 -14.72 -18.87
CA LEU A 219 -0.13 -15.08 -17.81
C LEU A 219 0.21 -14.36 -16.50
N PHE A 220 1.48 -14.41 -16.08
CA PHE A 220 1.93 -13.71 -14.87
C PHE A 220 1.82 -12.19 -14.99
N PHE A 221 2.09 -11.63 -16.16
CA PHE A 221 1.89 -10.21 -16.42
C PHE A 221 0.42 -9.81 -16.29
N GLY A 222 -0.50 -10.64 -16.80
CA GLY A 222 -1.94 -10.49 -16.59
C GLY A 222 -2.33 -10.53 -15.11
N ILE A 223 -1.79 -11.47 -14.33
CA ILE A 223 -2.02 -11.56 -12.88
C ILE A 223 -1.58 -10.27 -12.19
N VAL A 224 -0.40 -9.73 -12.53
CA VAL A 224 0.09 -8.47 -11.96
C VAL A 224 -0.81 -7.29 -12.34
N CYS A 225 -1.29 -7.20 -13.59
CA CYS A 225 -2.27 -6.20 -14.00
C CYS A 225 -3.58 -6.32 -13.20
N GLY A 226 -4.05 -7.55 -12.96
CA GLY A 226 -5.23 -7.80 -12.14
C GLY A 226 -5.01 -7.38 -10.68
N MET A 227 -3.87 -7.77 -10.09
CA MET A 227 -3.50 -7.42 -8.70
C MET A 227 -3.43 -5.92 -8.50
N LEU A 228 -2.83 -5.20 -9.45
CA LEU A 228 -2.79 -3.75 -9.47
C LEU A 228 -4.20 -3.14 -9.45
N SER A 229 -5.15 -3.77 -10.17
CA SER A 229 -6.54 -3.28 -10.27
C SER A 229 -7.40 -3.60 -9.03
N ILE A 230 -7.15 -4.72 -8.35
CA ILE A 230 -7.89 -5.11 -7.14
C ILE A 230 -7.23 -4.65 -5.85
N THR A 231 -5.99 -4.18 -5.88
CA THR A 231 -5.38 -3.54 -4.70
C THR A 231 -5.96 -2.15 -4.52
N ARG A 232 -6.12 -1.42 -5.64
CA ARG A 232 -6.82 -0.13 -5.69
C ARG A 232 -7.57 0.02 -7.00
N PHE A 233 -8.80 0.53 -6.95
CA PHE A 233 -9.61 0.76 -8.16
C PHE A 233 -8.92 1.70 -9.18
N ASN A 234 -8.11 2.65 -8.71
CA ASN A 234 -7.34 3.54 -9.60
C ASN A 234 -6.13 2.86 -10.24
N GLY A 235 -5.67 1.72 -9.72
CA GLY A 235 -4.49 1.01 -10.21
C GLY A 235 -4.61 0.52 -11.65
N VAL A 236 -5.85 0.23 -12.12
CA VAL A 236 -6.10 -0.17 -13.50
C VAL A 236 -5.61 0.86 -14.52
N ILE A 237 -5.64 2.16 -14.17
CA ILE A 237 -5.21 3.25 -15.06
C ILE A 237 -3.74 3.12 -15.44
N TYR A 238 -2.90 2.59 -14.56
CA TYR A 238 -1.48 2.42 -14.84
C TYR A 238 -1.22 1.47 -16.03
N THR A 239 -2.14 0.53 -16.30
CA THR A 239 -2.05 -0.41 -17.43
C THR A 239 -2.15 0.30 -18.79
N ILE A 240 -2.70 1.52 -18.86
CA ILE A 240 -2.74 2.35 -20.08
C ILE A 240 -1.33 2.55 -20.64
N SER A 241 -0.30 2.65 -19.79
CA SER A 241 1.09 2.76 -20.25
C SER A 241 1.49 1.59 -21.15
N PHE A 242 1.12 0.36 -20.79
CA PHE A 242 1.44 -0.82 -21.58
C PHE A 242 0.68 -0.84 -22.91
N PHE A 243 -0.63 -0.59 -22.87
CA PHE A 243 -1.45 -0.58 -24.08
C PHE A 243 -1.06 0.55 -25.04
N PHE A 244 -0.75 1.73 -24.53
CA PHE A 244 -0.26 2.84 -25.34
C PHE A 244 1.08 2.52 -25.99
N TYR A 245 2.00 1.88 -25.25
CA TYR A 245 3.25 1.41 -25.83
C TYR A 245 3.03 0.37 -26.95
N LEU A 246 2.14 -0.61 -26.73
CA LEU A 246 1.77 -1.57 -27.76
C LEU A 246 1.17 -0.89 -28.99
N PHE A 247 0.29 0.08 -28.79
CA PHE A 247 -0.32 0.84 -29.88
C PHE A 247 0.73 1.63 -30.68
N CYS A 248 1.62 2.38 -30.03
CA CYS A 248 2.68 3.11 -30.72
C CYS A 248 3.65 2.18 -31.45
N THR A 249 4.03 1.06 -30.84
CA THR A 249 4.90 0.07 -31.51
C THR A 249 4.22 -0.60 -32.69
N PHE A 250 2.92 -0.87 -32.62
CA PHE A 250 2.12 -1.33 -33.74
C PHE A 250 2.13 -0.33 -34.90
N LEU A 251 1.84 0.95 -34.64
CA LEU A 251 1.89 2.00 -35.66
C LEU A 251 3.28 2.12 -36.32
N LEU A 252 4.35 1.96 -35.55
CA LEU A 252 5.71 1.96 -36.08
C LEU A 252 5.99 0.74 -36.96
N LYS A 253 5.56 -0.47 -36.58
CA LYS A 253 5.68 -1.68 -37.41
C LYS A 253 4.94 -1.50 -38.74
N VAL A 254 3.71 -1.00 -38.71
CA VAL A 254 2.89 -0.72 -39.91
C VAL A 254 3.61 0.30 -40.80
N LYS A 255 4.08 1.42 -40.24
CA LYS A 255 4.81 2.46 -40.99
C LYS A 255 6.08 1.91 -41.63
N ARG A 256 6.77 0.98 -40.97
CA ARG A 256 8.00 0.34 -41.46
C ARG A 256 7.75 -0.87 -42.37
N ARG A 257 6.48 -1.22 -42.63
CA ARG A 257 6.09 -2.41 -43.39
C ARG A 257 6.70 -3.71 -42.83
N GLU A 258 6.87 -3.77 -41.50
CA GLU A 258 7.35 -4.96 -40.81
C GLU A 258 6.23 -6.02 -40.78
N LYS A 259 6.60 -7.31 -40.95
CA LYS A 259 5.65 -8.42 -40.84
C LYS A 259 5.12 -8.51 -39.41
N ILE A 260 3.79 -8.53 -39.26
CA ILE A 260 3.12 -8.67 -37.97
C ILE A 260 2.63 -10.11 -37.82
N GLU A 261 3.11 -10.81 -36.81
CA GLU A 261 2.66 -12.15 -36.45
C GLU A 261 1.39 -12.08 -35.59
N TRP A 262 0.25 -11.81 -36.22
CA TRP A 262 -1.04 -11.63 -35.54
C TRP A 262 -1.37 -12.76 -34.58
N TRP A 263 -1.13 -14.02 -34.97
CA TRP A 263 -1.41 -15.17 -34.11
C TRP A 263 -0.59 -15.17 -32.81
N SER A 264 0.67 -14.73 -32.88
CA SER A 264 1.52 -14.61 -31.69
C SER A 264 1.00 -13.51 -30.76
N GLU A 265 0.64 -12.35 -31.32
CA GLU A 265 0.11 -11.22 -30.55
C GLU A 265 -1.25 -11.55 -29.91
N PHE A 266 -2.17 -12.19 -30.63
CA PHE A 266 -3.46 -12.66 -30.09
C PHE A 266 -3.28 -13.68 -28.97
N ARG A 267 -2.39 -14.66 -29.17
CA ARG A 267 -2.08 -15.66 -28.15
C ARG A 267 -1.52 -15.01 -26.89
N ASN A 268 -0.61 -14.04 -27.04
CA ASN A 268 -0.01 -13.34 -25.91
C ASN A 268 -1.06 -12.51 -25.16
N LEU A 269 -1.91 -11.78 -25.89
CA LEU A 269 -3.04 -11.03 -25.31
C LEU A 269 -4.00 -11.95 -24.57
N PHE A 270 -4.34 -13.10 -25.14
CA PHE A 270 -5.19 -14.10 -24.48
C PHE A 270 -4.64 -14.50 -23.11
N PHE A 271 -3.35 -14.83 -22.99
CA PHE A 271 -2.75 -15.19 -21.69
C PHE A 271 -2.74 -14.02 -20.70
N VAL A 272 -2.52 -12.78 -21.16
CA VAL A 272 -2.66 -11.58 -20.30
C VAL A 272 -4.09 -11.45 -19.79
N LEU A 273 -5.09 -11.58 -20.66
CA LEU A 273 -6.50 -11.47 -20.28
C LEU A 273 -6.90 -12.58 -19.30
N VAL A 274 -6.47 -13.83 -19.54
CA VAL A 274 -6.72 -14.95 -18.62
C VAL A 274 -6.15 -14.64 -17.24
N GLY A 275 -4.89 -14.19 -17.14
CA GLY A 275 -4.28 -13.85 -15.85
C GLY A 275 -4.99 -12.70 -15.14
N PHE A 276 -5.41 -11.69 -15.91
CA PHE A 276 -6.14 -10.52 -15.41
C PHE A 276 -7.51 -10.90 -14.83
N PHE A 277 -8.31 -11.65 -15.59
CA PHE A 277 -9.66 -12.03 -15.16
C PHE A 277 -9.66 -13.05 -14.02
N ILE A 278 -8.69 -13.98 -13.98
CA ILE A 278 -8.52 -14.89 -12.83
C ILE A 278 -8.31 -14.08 -11.54
N THR A 279 -7.54 -13.00 -11.63
CA THR A 279 -7.23 -12.18 -10.47
C THR A 279 -8.38 -11.27 -10.05
N ILE A 280 -9.15 -10.75 -11.01
CA ILE A 280 -10.29 -9.87 -10.72
C ILE A 280 -11.52 -10.65 -10.26
N ALA A 281 -11.64 -11.94 -10.59
CA ALA A 281 -12.80 -12.75 -10.27
C ALA A 281 -13.23 -12.70 -8.79
N PRO A 282 -12.33 -12.82 -7.78
CA PRO A 282 -12.70 -12.67 -6.38
C PRO A 282 -13.40 -11.34 -6.06
N GLN A 283 -12.90 -10.22 -6.59
CA GLN A 283 -13.50 -8.91 -6.36
C GLN A 283 -14.92 -8.83 -6.96
N LEU A 284 -15.12 -9.37 -8.17
CA LEU A 284 -16.43 -9.37 -8.82
C LEU A 284 -17.44 -10.23 -8.05
N ILE A 285 -17.01 -11.38 -7.55
CA ILE A 285 -17.85 -12.28 -6.75
C ILE A 285 -18.27 -11.60 -5.43
N VAL A 286 -17.32 -10.98 -4.73
CA VAL A 286 -17.59 -10.19 -3.51
C VAL A 286 -18.61 -9.09 -3.81
N ASN A 287 -18.41 -8.30 -4.86
CA ASN A 287 -19.36 -7.26 -5.25
C ASN A 287 -20.76 -7.83 -5.51
N PHE A 288 -20.85 -8.98 -6.19
CA PHE A 288 -22.12 -9.63 -6.47
C PHE A 288 -22.84 -10.09 -5.19
N ILE A 289 -22.10 -10.65 -4.21
CA ILE A 289 -22.70 -11.12 -2.96
C ILE A 289 -23.14 -9.96 -2.08
N LEU A 290 -22.27 -8.97 -1.87
CA LEU A 290 -22.56 -7.82 -0.99
C LEU A 290 -23.60 -6.88 -1.61
N ASN A 291 -23.52 -6.63 -2.91
CA ASN A 291 -24.28 -5.57 -3.58
C ASN A 291 -25.29 -6.04 -4.62
N GLY A 292 -25.35 -7.33 -4.92
CA GLY A 292 -26.25 -7.89 -5.95
C GLY A 292 -25.83 -7.58 -7.39
N SER A 293 -24.65 -6.98 -7.60
CA SER A 293 -24.13 -6.63 -8.93
C SER A 293 -22.62 -6.74 -8.98
N LEU A 294 -22.08 -7.24 -10.10
CA LEU A 294 -20.63 -7.45 -10.31
C LEU A 294 -19.83 -6.14 -10.29
N LEU A 295 -20.44 -5.04 -10.77
CA LEU A 295 -19.76 -3.75 -10.97
C LEU A 295 -20.11 -2.73 -9.88
N ASN A 296 -21.09 -3.01 -9.03
CA ASN A 296 -21.50 -2.09 -7.97
C ASN A 296 -20.69 -2.38 -6.70
N THR A 297 -19.87 -1.43 -6.28
CA THR A 297 -19.12 -1.47 -5.01
C THR A 297 -19.92 -0.83 -3.85
N GLY A 298 -21.20 -0.52 -4.11
CA GLY A 298 -22.09 0.19 -3.19
C GLY A 298 -21.66 1.64 -2.97
N PRO A 299 -22.40 2.43 -2.15
CA PRO A 299 -22.04 3.81 -1.88
C PRO A 299 -20.73 3.85 -1.09
N ALA A 300 -19.62 4.16 -1.78
CA ALA A 300 -18.33 4.37 -1.15
C ALA A 300 -18.40 5.63 -0.27
N PHE A 301 -18.03 5.50 0.99
CA PHE A 301 -17.96 6.64 1.92
C PHE A 301 -16.99 7.68 1.34
N GLY A 302 -17.51 8.84 0.94
CA GLY A 302 -16.70 9.97 0.45
C GLY A 302 -16.17 9.90 -0.99
N MET A 303 -16.40 8.83 -1.76
CA MET A 303 -15.97 8.72 -3.17
C MET A 303 -17.13 8.93 -4.15
N ASN A 304 -17.76 10.10 -4.11
CA ASN A 304 -18.66 10.51 -5.17
C ASN A 304 -17.84 11.06 -6.34
N VAL A 305 -18.10 10.56 -7.55
CA VAL A 305 -17.61 11.23 -8.76
C VAL A 305 -18.32 12.57 -8.82
N SER A 306 -17.58 13.67 -8.58
CA SER A 306 -18.18 14.99 -8.62
C SER A 306 -18.75 15.27 -10.01
N THR A 307 -19.86 16.01 -10.06
CA THR A 307 -20.39 16.54 -11.32
C THR A 307 -19.29 17.26 -12.10
N PHE A 308 -19.14 16.89 -13.38
CA PHE A 308 -18.07 17.43 -14.20
C PHE A 308 -18.37 18.88 -14.55
N LYS A 309 -17.64 19.80 -13.92
CA LYS A 309 -17.57 21.21 -14.30
C LYS A 309 -16.13 21.52 -14.63
N VAL A 310 -15.90 22.11 -15.80
CA VAL A 310 -14.54 22.35 -16.35
C VAL A 310 -13.72 23.23 -15.39
N ASP A 311 -14.30 24.29 -14.87
CA ASP A 311 -13.60 25.22 -13.97
C ASP A 311 -13.15 24.52 -12.68
N ILE A 312 -14.05 23.78 -12.03
CA ILE A 312 -13.74 22.99 -10.83
C ILE A 312 -12.66 21.96 -11.12
N PHE A 313 -12.69 21.35 -12.30
CA PHE A 313 -11.70 20.35 -12.69
C PHE A 313 -10.31 20.98 -12.86
N ILE A 314 -10.20 22.11 -13.55
CA ILE A 314 -8.95 22.85 -13.73
C ILE A 314 -8.39 23.28 -12.36
N ASP A 315 -9.22 23.86 -11.50
CA ASP A 315 -8.83 24.28 -10.15
C ASP A 315 -8.29 23.10 -9.33
N ARG A 316 -8.90 21.92 -9.46
CA ARG A 316 -8.41 20.72 -8.78
C ARG A 316 -7.07 20.22 -9.33
N VAL A 317 -6.87 20.25 -10.64
CA VAL A 317 -5.57 19.90 -11.24
C VAL A 317 -4.48 20.86 -10.76
N VAL A 318 -4.76 22.17 -10.73
CA VAL A 318 -3.84 23.18 -10.20
C VAL A 318 -3.55 22.91 -8.72
N ASN A 319 -4.58 22.65 -7.91
CA ASN A 319 -4.42 22.30 -6.49
C ASN A 319 -3.61 21.01 -6.28
N ILE A 320 -3.76 20.02 -7.16
CA ILE A 320 -2.98 18.77 -7.10
C ILE A 320 -1.49 19.05 -7.35
N LEU A 321 -1.16 19.95 -8.26
CA LEU A 321 0.22 20.27 -8.60
C LEU A 321 0.87 21.22 -7.60
N ILE A 322 0.21 22.33 -7.30
CA ILE A 322 0.75 23.49 -6.57
C ILE A 322 -0.18 24.00 -5.45
N GLY A 323 -1.18 23.22 -5.02
CA GLY A 323 -2.00 23.59 -3.86
C GLY A 323 -1.23 23.49 -2.53
N LYS A 324 -1.95 23.63 -1.40
CA LYS A 324 -1.40 23.55 -0.03
C LYS A 324 -0.56 22.29 0.22
N THR A 325 -0.99 21.17 -0.35
CA THR A 325 -0.33 19.85 -0.34
C THR A 325 0.02 19.39 -1.76
N GLY A 326 0.21 20.34 -2.68
CA GLY A 326 0.50 20.06 -4.08
C GLY A 326 1.79 19.25 -4.25
N ILE A 327 1.78 18.31 -5.18
CA ILE A 327 2.85 17.32 -5.34
C ILE A 327 4.21 17.96 -5.66
N LEU A 328 4.23 19.11 -6.35
CA LEU A 328 5.48 19.81 -6.70
C LEU A 328 6.12 20.50 -5.49
N TYR A 329 5.32 20.94 -4.52
CA TYR A 329 5.84 21.54 -3.29
C TYR A 329 6.18 20.48 -2.24
N GLN A 330 5.29 19.50 -2.08
CA GLN A 330 5.48 18.44 -1.10
C GLN A 330 6.62 17.51 -1.51
N CYS A 331 6.71 17.15 -2.80
CA CYS A 331 7.72 16.28 -3.37
C CYS A 331 8.46 16.95 -4.56
N PRO A 332 9.36 17.93 -4.33
CA PRO A 332 10.02 18.66 -5.43
C PRO A 332 10.83 17.79 -6.40
N ILE A 333 11.16 16.56 -6.03
CA ILE A 333 11.81 15.57 -6.92
C ILE A 333 11.01 15.33 -8.21
N TYR A 334 9.69 15.54 -8.20
CA TYR A 334 8.84 15.43 -9.39
C TYR A 334 9.26 16.41 -10.51
N ILE A 335 9.76 17.59 -10.15
CA ILE A 335 10.26 18.60 -11.10
C ILE A 335 11.41 18.02 -11.92
N ILE A 336 12.34 17.31 -11.28
CA ILE A 336 13.48 16.68 -11.94
C ILE A 336 13.01 15.57 -12.88
N GLY A 337 12.02 14.78 -12.46
CA GLY A 337 11.42 13.76 -13.30
C GLY A 337 10.75 14.34 -14.55
N PHE A 338 9.99 15.43 -14.40
CA PHE A 338 9.40 16.14 -15.54
C PHE A 338 10.45 16.71 -16.48
N ALA A 339 11.51 17.32 -15.95
CA ALA A 339 12.64 17.78 -16.77
C ALA A 339 13.25 16.62 -17.58
N GLY A 340 13.41 15.44 -16.98
CA GLY A 340 13.86 14.25 -17.69
C GLY A 340 12.93 13.78 -18.82
N PHE A 341 11.60 13.83 -18.61
CA PHE A 341 10.64 13.53 -19.68
C PHE A 341 10.70 14.54 -20.84
N VAL A 342 10.99 15.80 -20.55
CA VAL A 342 11.25 16.82 -21.58
C VAL A 342 12.55 16.50 -22.32
N ILE A 343 13.64 16.19 -21.61
CA ILE A 343 14.96 15.87 -22.21
C ILE A 343 14.87 14.69 -23.18
N ILE A 344 14.28 13.54 -22.77
CA ILE A 344 14.18 12.35 -23.65
C ILE A 344 13.39 12.63 -24.93
N SER A 345 12.51 13.64 -24.91
CA SER A 345 11.73 14.04 -26.07
C SER A 345 12.58 14.70 -27.17
N PHE A 346 13.68 15.37 -26.80
CA PHE A 346 14.60 16.04 -27.72
C PHE A 346 15.84 15.21 -28.10
N LEU A 347 16.08 14.07 -27.44
CA LEU A 347 17.24 13.24 -27.75
C LEU A 347 17.19 12.67 -29.18
N ARG A 348 18.35 12.71 -29.87
CA ARG A 348 18.51 12.17 -31.23
C ARG A 348 18.17 10.69 -31.28
N ARG A 349 17.55 10.28 -32.40
CA ARG A 349 17.00 8.94 -32.60
C ARG A 349 18.12 7.92 -32.79
N SER A 350 18.31 7.07 -31.77
CA SER A 350 18.98 5.77 -31.88
C SER A 350 17.97 4.68 -31.54
N GLN A 351 18.22 3.42 -31.92
CA GLN A 351 17.29 2.32 -31.63
C GLN A 351 17.07 2.12 -30.11
N LYS A 352 18.13 2.27 -29.31
CA LYS A 352 18.04 2.24 -27.83
C LYS A 352 17.20 3.42 -27.32
N ASN A 353 17.43 4.61 -27.85
CA ASN A 353 16.72 5.82 -27.44
C ASN A 353 15.24 5.78 -27.86
N GLU A 354 14.88 5.12 -28.96
CA GLU A 354 13.49 4.99 -29.40
C GLU A 354 12.65 4.16 -28.42
N LYS A 355 13.15 2.98 -28.00
CA LYS A 355 12.46 2.15 -27.01
C LYS A 355 12.29 2.87 -25.68
N LEU A 356 13.36 3.49 -25.19
CA LEU A 356 13.35 4.25 -23.94
C LEU A 356 12.41 5.46 -24.03
N LYS A 357 12.43 6.20 -25.14
CA LYS A 357 11.53 7.33 -25.39
C LYS A 357 10.07 6.92 -25.37
N LEU A 358 9.70 5.85 -26.09
CA LEU A 358 8.33 5.33 -26.08
C LEU A 358 7.91 4.86 -24.68
N PHE A 359 8.80 4.18 -23.97
CA PHE A 359 8.56 3.76 -22.59
C PHE A 359 8.28 4.95 -21.67
N CYS A 360 9.14 5.97 -21.70
CA CYS A 360 8.98 7.19 -20.91
C CYS A 360 7.69 7.95 -21.25
N ILE A 361 7.35 8.10 -22.53
CA ILE A 361 6.08 8.74 -22.95
C ILE A 361 4.88 7.95 -22.43
N SER A 362 4.93 6.63 -22.54
CA SER A 362 3.83 5.76 -22.12
C SER A 362 3.60 5.81 -20.60
N ILE A 363 4.68 5.83 -19.83
CA ILE A 363 4.62 5.96 -18.37
C ILE A 363 4.15 7.36 -17.95
N PHE A 364 4.64 8.41 -18.61
CA PHE A 364 4.18 9.78 -18.37
C PHE A 364 2.68 9.93 -18.68
N LEU A 365 2.19 9.29 -19.74
CA LEU A 365 0.75 9.26 -20.04
C LEU A 365 -0.06 8.62 -18.91
N ALA A 366 0.38 7.48 -18.37
CA ALA A 366 -0.29 6.87 -17.22
C ALA A 366 -0.26 7.77 -15.97
N PHE A 367 0.84 8.46 -15.72
CA PHE A 367 0.93 9.44 -14.63
C PHE A 367 -0.06 10.60 -14.84
N PHE A 368 -0.13 11.15 -16.05
CA PHE A 368 -1.06 12.21 -16.40
C PHE A 368 -2.53 11.74 -16.26
N SER A 369 -2.86 10.55 -16.76
CA SER A 369 -4.19 9.95 -16.59
C SER A 369 -4.56 9.78 -15.11
N GLN A 370 -3.59 9.47 -14.26
CA GLN A 370 -3.81 9.36 -12.81
C GLN A 370 -4.11 10.72 -12.16
N ILE A 371 -3.45 11.81 -12.58
CA ILE A 371 -3.82 13.18 -12.16
C ILE A 371 -5.26 13.49 -12.59
N MET A 372 -5.60 13.19 -13.85
CA MET A 372 -6.94 13.46 -14.38
C MET A 372 -8.02 12.69 -13.60
N LEU A 373 -7.78 11.42 -13.24
CA LEU A 373 -8.70 10.66 -12.38
C LEU A 373 -8.81 11.31 -11.00
N THR A 374 -7.67 11.62 -10.37
CA THR A 374 -7.62 12.16 -9.01
C THR A 374 -8.40 13.48 -8.91
N ALA A 375 -8.31 14.33 -9.93
CA ALA A 375 -9.08 15.58 -10.00
C ALA A 375 -10.60 15.37 -10.04
N ARG A 376 -11.09 14.18 -10.44
CA ARG A 376 -12.52 13.85 -10.45
C ARG A 376 -13.06 13.29 -9.14
N LEU A 377 -12.18 12.84 -8.24
CA LEU A 377 -12.57 12.27 -6.96
C LEU A 377 -12.83 13.38 -5.94
N SER A 378 -13.93 13.29 -5.19
CA SER A 378 -14.13 14.11 -3.99
C SER A 378 -13.15 13.68 -2.90
N GLY A 379 -12.48 14.63 -2.23
CA GLY A 379 -11.64 14.33 -1.05
C GLY A 379 -10.27 13.69 -1.36
N PHE A 380 -9.55 14.13 -2.40
CA PHE A 380 -8.25 13.57 -2.79
C PHE A 380 -7.07 13.84 -1.81
N GLY A 381 -7.28 14.58 -0.72
CA GLY A 381 -6.19 15.09 0.12
C GLY A 381 -6.52 15.30 1.61
N SER A 382 -7.24 14.37 2.25
CA SER A 382 -7.57 14.45 3.70
C SER A 382 -6.49 13.88 4.63
N GLU A 383 -5.37 13.36 4.10
CA GLU A 383 -4.29 12.78 4.90
C GLU A 383 -2.93 13.41 4.53
N TYR A 384 -1.82 12.70 4.79
CA TYR A 384 -0.49 13.19 4.43
C TYR A 384 -0.30 13.23 2.91
N GLY A 385 -0.52 14.41 2.35
CA GLY A 385 -0.47 14.65 0.92
C GLY A 385 -1.63 14.05 0.13
N ILE A 386 -1.44 13.95 -1.19
CA ILE A 386 -2.48 13.47 -2.11
C ILE A 386 -2.39 11.94 -2.20
N LYS A 387 -3.21 11.24 -1.40
CA LYS A 387 -3.09 9.78 -1.21
C LYS A 387 -3.14 8.96 -2.49
N PHE A 388 -3.99 9.36 -3.44
CA PHE A 388 -4.15 8.72 -4.75
C PHE A 388 -2.94 8.85 -5.70
N LEU A 389 -1.96 9.69 -5.36
CA LEU A 389 -0.73 9.89 -6.11
C LEU A 389 0.51 9.36 -5.38
N SER A 390 0.36 8.71 -4.22
CA SER A 390 1.48 8.20 -3.42
C SER A 390 2.39 7.22 -4.18
N SER A 391 1.82 6.21 -4.81
CA SER A 391 2.56 5.20 -5.61
C SER A 391 3.05 5.73 -6.95
N SER A 392 2.51 6.87 -7.42
CA SER A 392 2.82 7.45 -8.73
C SER A 392 4.28 7.88 -8.89
N ILE A 393 5.04 8.01 -7.80
CA ILE A 393 6.48 8.29 -7.83
C ILE A 393 7.24 7.28 -8.68
N VAL A 394 6.79 6.02 -8.73
CA VAL A 394 7.35 4.97 -9.61
C VAL A 394 7.35 5.39 -11.06
N LEU A 395 6.28 6.06 -11.50
CA LEU A 395 6.13 6.53 -12.88
C LEU A 395 7.08 7.70 -13.18
N ILE A 396 7.52 8.44 -12.17
CA ILE A 396 8.41 9.59 -12.34
C ILE A 396 9.88 9.19 -12.33
N MET A 397 10.24 8.09 -11.66
CA MET A 397 11.61 7.60 -11.55
C MET A 397 12.33 7.43 -12.91
N PRO A 398 11.72 6.91 -14.00
CA PRO A 398 12.35 6.89 -15.32
C PRO A 398 12.76 8.28 -15.83
N GLY A 399 11.97 9.32 -15.57
CA GLY A 399 12.31 10.70 -15.91
C GLY A 399 13.53 11.18 -15.11
N ILE A 400 13.57 10.94 -13.80
CA ILE A 400 14.71 11.31 -12.95
C ILE A 400 15.99 10.63 -13.45
N ALA A 401 15.89 9.35 -13.81
CA ALA A 401 17.03 8.59 -14.34
C ALA A 401 17.52 9.15 -15.69
N VAL A 402 16.62 9.56 -16.59
CA VAL A 402 17.01 10.25 -17.84
C VAL A 402 17.75 11.54 -17.54
N PHE A 403 17.24 12.36 -16.62
CA PHE A 403 17.88 13.63 -16.25
C PHE A 403 19.32 13.40 -15.76
N LEU A 404 19.51 12.43 -14.87
CA LEU A 404 20.82 12.07 -14.34
C LEU A 404 21.75 11.48 -15.40
N ASP A 405 21.25 10.62 -16.28
CA ASP A 405 22.05 10.02 -17.36
C ASP A 405 22.53 11.07 -18.36
N TYR A 406 21.66 12.05 -18.68
CA TYR A 406 21.99 13.13 -19.61
C TYR A 406 23.11 14.05 -19.09
N PHE A 407 23.05 14.41 -17.81
CA PHE A 407 24.06 15.26 -17.17
C PHE A 407 25.16 14.46 -16.43
N TRP A 408 25.30 13.18 -16.74
CA TRP A 408 26.13 12.28 -15.94
C TRP A 408 27.60 12.74 -15.86
N GLY A 409 28.06 13.08 -14.66
CA GLY A 409 29.44 13.47 -14.38
C GLY A 409 29.69 13.64 -12.88
N LYS A 410 30.97 13.58 -12.45
CA LYS A 410 31.33 13.59 -11.01
C LYS A 410 30.75 14.79 -10.26
N ARG A 411 30.81 16.00 -10.83
CA ARG A 411 30.27 17.23 -10.22
C ARG A 411 28.75 17.21 -10.11
N VAL A 412 28.06 16.72 -11.14
CA VAL A 412 26.60 16.62 -11.17
C VAL A 412 26.10 15.57 -10.18
N VAL A 413 26.77 14.43 -10.08
CA VAL A 413 26.41 13.39 -9.09
C VAL A 413 26.54 13.95 -7.67
N ILE A 414 27.62 14.68 -7.37
CA ILE A 414 27.81 15.31 -6.05
C ILE A 414 26.70 16.33 -5.80
N ALA A 415 26.46 17.26 -6.74
CA ALA A 415 25.42 18.28 -6.61
C ALA A 415 24.02 17.66 -6.44
N PHE A 416 23.68 16.66 -7.25
CA PHE A 416 22.41 15.95 -7.14
C PHE A 416 22.30 15.19 -5.82
N SER A 417 23.38 14.60 -5.32
CA SER A 417 23.36 13.93 -4.02
C SER A 417 23.05 14.91 -2.89
N PHE A 418 23.61 16.12 -2.91
CA PHE A 418 23.24 17.18 -1.97
C PHE A 418 21.77 17.58 -2.08
N VAL A 419 21.26 17.76 -3.31
CA VAL A 419 19.84 18.05 -3.54
C VAL A 419 18.96 16.91 -3.03
N ALA A 420 19.30 15.65 -3.31
CA ALA A 420 18.57 14.49 -2.85
C ALA A 420 18.53 14.41 -1.32
N ILE A 421 19.67 14.60 -0.65
CA ILE A 421 19.75 14.65 0.82
C ILE A 421 18.86 15.76 1.37
N PHE A 422 18.94 16.96 0.79
CA PHE A 422 18.07 18.08 1.16
C PHE A 422 16.59 17.74 1.01
N LEU A 423 16.19 17.11 -0.10
CA LEU A 423 14.80 16.71 -0.34
C LEU A 423 14.31 15.60 0.61
N VAL A 424 15.20 14.70 1.04
CA VAL A 424 14.88 13.70 2.07
C VAL A 424 14.69 14.36 3.43
N ILE A 425 15.56 15.31 3.80
CA ILE A 425 15.42 16.09 5.04
C ILE A 425 14.13 16.93 5.01
N TRP A 426 13.83 17.55 3.86
CA TRP A 426 12.59 18.27 3.60
C TRP A 426 11.35 17.40 3.83
N GLN A 427 11.36 16.17 3.32
CA GLN A 427 10.29 15.22 3.52
C GLN A 427 10.16 14.81 4.99
N TYR A 428 11.29 14.58 5.66
CA TYR A 428 11.35 14.21 7.08
C TYR A 428 10.73 15.28 7.99
N ILE A 429 11.08 16.55 7.77
CA ILE A 429 10.56 17.68 8.55
C ILE A 429 9.05 17.82 8.38
N GLN A 430 8.55 17.69 7.15
CA GLN A 430 7.11 17.71 6.88
C GLN A 430 6.36 16.58 7.59
N LEU A 431 6.95 15.38 7.71
CA LEU A 431 6.35 14.26 8.44
C LEU A 431 6.19 14.57 9.94
N ILE A 432 7.24 15.13 10.55
CA ILE A 432 7.23 15.55 11.96
C ILE A 432 6.12 16.58 12.17
N GLN A 433 6.03 17.59 11.31
CA GLN A 433 5.03 18.65 11.44
C GLN A 433 3.61 18.15 11.27
N TYR A 434 3.36 17.34 10.25
CA TYR A 434 2.03 16.80 9.97
C TYR A 434 1.47 16.00 11.15
N LYS A 435 2.31 15.30 11.90
CA LYS A 435 1.86 14.43 13.00
C LYS A 435 2.03 15.00 14.40
N ILE A 436 2.95 15.94 14.60
CA ILE A 436 3.32 16.39 15.95
C ILE A 436 2.87 17.83 16.22
N ILE A 437 2.83 18.69 15.19
CA ILE A 437 2.68 20.14 15.38
C ILE A 437 1.31 20.67 14.97
N PHE A 438 0.72 20.13 13.90
CA PHE A 438 -0.55 20.62 13.37
C PHE A 438 -1.72 19.71 13.73
N ASP A 439 -2.87 20.34 13.99
CA ASP A 439 -4.15 19.63 14.09
C ASP A 439 -4.47 18.90 12.78
N TYR A 440 -5.22 17.82 12.90
CA TYR A 440 -5.62 16.98 11.76
C TYR A 440 -6.31 17.85 10.69
N ASN A 441 -5.84 17.78 9.43
CA ASN A 441 -6.26 18.59 8.26
C ASN A 441 -5.70 20.01 8.10
N GLU A 442 -4.90 20.53 9.03
CA GLU A 442 -4.36 21.90 8.95
C GLU A 442 -3.01 22.05 8.22
N PHE A 443 -2.43 20.92 7.81
CA PHE A 443 -1.11 20.87 7.22
C PHE A 443 -1.02 21.59 5.88
N SER A 444 0.00 22.43 5.73
CA SER A 444 0.40 23.00 4.45
C SER A 444 1.92 23.03 4.34
N VAL A 445 2.42 22.83 3.13
CA VAL A 445 3.86 22.84 2.87
C VAL A 445 4.48 24.21 3.17
N ALA A 446 3.74 25.31 3.01
CA ALA A 446 4.23 26.64 3.36
C ALA A 446 4.44 26.83 4.87
N LYS A 447 3.56 26.27 5.71
CA LYS A 447 3.71 26.28 7.18
C LYS A 447 4.89 25.40 7.65
N ALA A 448 5.38 24.49 6.80
CA ALA A 448 6.51 23.63 7.13
C ALA A 448 7.83 24.41 7.29
N LEU A 449 8.06 25.43 6.46
CA LEU A 449 9.30 26.20 6.53
C LEU A 449 9.38 27.07 7.78
N SER A 450 8.25 27.62 8.23
CA SER A 450 8.23 28.55 9.38
C SER A 450 8.45 27.85 10.72
N THR A 451 8.11 26.56 10.83
CA THR A 451 8.18 25.82 12.11
C THR A 451 9.50 25.08 12.32
N ILE A 452 10.37 24.97 11.31
CA ILE A 452 11.66 24.25 11.43
C ILE A 452 12.55 24.84 12.53
N PHE A 453 12.60 26.17 12.64
CA PHE A 453 13.38 26.85 13.65
C PHE A 453 12.84 26.60 15.05
N LEU A 454 11.51 26.51 15.19
CA LEU A 454 10.85 26.22 16.45
C LEU A 454 11.12 24.77 16.91
N ILE A 455 11.14 23.81 15.99
CA ILE A 455 11.52 22.42 16.27
C ILE A 455 12.97 22.36 16.75
N MET A 456 13.90 22.97 16.00
CA MET A 456 15.33 22.93 16.34
C MET A 456 15.66 23.62 17.66
N LYS A 457 14.99 24.75 17.97
CA LYS A 457 15.30 25.57 19.15
C LYS A 457 14.67 25.04 20.43
N SER A 458 13.41 24.61 20.38
CA SER A 458 12.62 24.38 21.59
C SER A 458 12.11 22.95 21.73
N ASN A 459 12.21 22.12 20.68
CA ASN A 459 11.58 20.81 20.63
C ASN A 459 12.40 19.78 19.85
N ILE A 460 13.72 19.77 20.05
CA ILE A 460 14.64 18.90 19.29
C ILE A 460 14.29 17.40 19.45
N ASN A 461 13.69 17.03 20.58
CA ASN A 461 13.23 15.67 20.86
C ASN A 461 12.13 15.21 19.90
N LEU A 462 11.37 16.14 19.29
CA LEU A 462 10.36 15.82 18.27
C LEU A 462 10.99 15.35 16.96
N LEU A 463 12.29 15.60 16.76
CA LEU A 463 13.01 15.09 15.60
C LEU A 463 13.09 13.57 15.60
N LEU A 464 13.04 12.90 16.75
CA LEU A 464 13.17 11.45 16.78
C LEU A 464 11.86 10.71 16.54
N ARG A 465 10.70 11.37 16.36
CA ARG A 465 9.36 10.73 16.28
C ARG A 465 9.01 9.89 17.53
N SER A 466 7.72 9.64 17.79
CA SER A 466 7.25 8.84 18.94
C SER A 466 7.50 7.34 18.75
N SER A 467 7.90 6.66 19.84
CA SER A 467 7.97 5.19 20.01
C SER A 467 8.74 4.33 18.99
N ASN A 468 9.61 4.90 18.15
CA ASN A 468 10.56 4.10 17.36
C ASN A 468 11.81 3.74 18.18
N ILE A 469 12.66 2.88 17.62
CA ILE A 469 13.81 2.29 18.34
C ILE A 469 14.83 3.34 18.76
N PHE A 470 15.15 4.32 17.89
CA PHE A 470 16.09 5.37 18.27
C PHE A 470 15.52 6.29 19.35
N ALA A 471 14.23 6.63 19.27
CA ALA A 471 13.56 7.43 20.30
C ALA A 471 13.49 6.70 21.65
N LEU A 472 13.22 5.39 21.66
CA LEU A 472 13.18 4.59 22.89
C LEU A 472 14.56 4.49 23.53
N LEU A 473 15.61 4.28 22.73
CA LEU A 473 17.00 4.26 23.22
C LEU A 473 17.42 5.62 23.79
N SER A 474 17.13 6.72 23.07
CA SER A 474 17.58 8.05 23.48
C SER A 474 16.89 8.57 24.75
N HIS A 475 15.65 8.13 25.02
CA HIS A 475 14.86 8.55 26.19
C HIS A 475 14.89 7.53 27.33
N GLY A 476 15.71 6.47 27.24
CA GLY A 476 15.83 5.47 28.31
C GLY A 476 14.60 4.57 28.46
N HIS A 477 13.80 4.41 27.40
CA HIS A 477 12.61 3.55 27.38
C HIS A 477 12.85 2.19 26.70
N PHE A 478 14.13 1.82 26.48
CA PHE A 478 14.52 0.53 25.91
C PHE A 478 14.91 -0.44 27.04
N TYR A 479 13.96 -1.27 27.47
CA TYR A 479 14.16 -2.32 28.47
C TYR A 479 13.32 -3.54 28.08
N ILE A 480 13.74 -4.72 28.53
CA ILE A 480 13.13 -6.00 28.16
C ILE A 480 12.72 -6.72 29.44
N ASP A 481 11.47 -6.53 29.85
CA ASP A 481 10.92 -7.14 31.07
C ASP A 481 9.79 -8.13 30.76
N THR A 482 9.08 -7.90 29.65
CA THR A 482 7.95 -8.71 29.21
C THR A 482 8.21 -9.39 27.86
N MET A 483 7.41 -10.41 27.55
CA MET A 483 7.41 -11.02 26.22
C MET A 483 7.01 -10.02 25.13
N ALA A 484 6.13 -9.07 25.43
CA ALA A 484 5.79 -7.99 24.49
C ALA A 484 7.01 -7.09 24.20
N ASP A 485 7.82 -6.77 25.21
CA ASP A 485 9.06 -6.01 25.00
C ASP A 485 10.04 -6.75 24.07
N SER A 486 10.26 -8.04 24.35
CA SER A 486 11.10 -8.90 23.50
C SER A 486 10.55 -8.98 22.07
N TYR A 487 9.23 -9.06 21.94
CA TYR A 487 8.56 -9.10 20.64
C TYR A 487 8.80 -7.82 19.84
N PHE A 488 8.54 -6.65 20.41
CA PHE A 488 8.62 -5.39 19.67
C PHE A 488 10.03 -4.85 19.51
N LEU A 489 10.89 -4.99 20.52
CA LEU A 489 12.23 -4.40 20.50
C LEU A 489 13.27 -5.31 19.84
N ILE A 490 13.06 -6.64 19.83
CA ILE A 490 14.02 -7.60 19.27
C ILE A 490 13.43 -8.34 18.08
N PHE A 491 12.32 -9.06 18.29
CA PHE A 491 11.80 -9.98 17.27
C PHE A 491 11.34 -9.24 16.00
N ILE A 492 10.57 -8.15 16.13
CA ILE A 492 10.08 -7.38 14.99
C ILE A 492 11.23 -6.82 14.12
N PRO A 493 12.23 -6.11 14.66
CA PRO A 493 13.37 -5.63 13.88
C PRO A 493 14.18 -6.76 13.25
N LEU A 494 14.45 -7.82 14.02
CA LEU A 494 15.20 -8.97 13.54
C LEU A 494 14.46 -9.68 12.39
N LEU A 495 13.15 -9.88 12.50
CA LEU A 495 12.32 -10.52 11.49
C LEU A 495 12.37 -9.75 10.16
N LEU A 496 12.22 -8.42 10.21
CA LEU A 496 12.32 -7.59 9.00
C LEU A 496 13.72 -7.65 8.39
N ALA A 497 14.77 -7.60 9.22
CA ALA A 497 16.15 -7.75 8.76
C ALA A 497 16.39 -9.10 8.07
N ILE A 498 15.81 -10.19 8.61
CA ILE A 498 15.85 -11.53 8.01
C ILE A 498 15.14 -11.52 6.65
N PHE A 499 13.91 -11.00 6.55
CA PHE A 499 13.17 -10.94 5.29
C PHE A 499 13.92 -10.17 4.20
N ILE A 500 14.48 -9.01 4.55
CA ILE A 500 15.31 -8.21 3.65
C ILE A 500 16.56 -8.99 3.22
N SER A 501 17.27 -9.59 4.17
CA SER A 501 18.53 -10.32 3.90
C SER A 501 18.30 -11.56 3.03
N VAL A 502 17.29 -12.37 3.34
CA VAL A 502 16.90 -13.55 2.55
C VAL A 502 16.55 -13.12 1.13
N SER A 503 15.79 -12.04 0.96
CA SER A 503 15.44 -11.50 -0.35
C SER A 503 16.67 -11.12 -1.17
N ILE A 504 17.65 -10.45 -0.58
CA ILE A 504 18.92 -10.09 -1.23
C ILE A 504 19.69 -11.35 -1.65
N VAL A 505 19.80 -12.36 -0.77
CA VAL A 505 20.48 -13.61 -1.08
C VAL A 505 19.81 -14.33 -2.26
N LEU A 506 18.48 -14.37 -2.29
CA LEU A 506 17.71 -14.96 -3.39
C LEU A 506 17.92 -14.20 -4.71
N ILE A 507 18.01 -12.87 -4.66
CA ILE A 507 18.37 -12.03 -5.83
C ILE A 507 19.79 -12.34 -6.31
N TRP A 508 20.76 -12.41 -5.40
CA TRP A 508 22.18 -12.59 -5.71
C TRP A 508 22.58 -13.95 -6.22
N LYS A 509 21.98 -15.01 -5.69
CA LYS A 509 22.20 -16.37 -6.17
C LYS A 509 21.69 -16.55 -7.60
N ASN A 510 21.18 -15.48 -8.22
CA ASN A 510 20.56 -15.52 -9.53
C ASN A 510 19.47 -16.59 -9.57
N VAL A 511 18.92 -16.97 -8.39
CA VAL A 511 17.67 -17.71 -8.33
C VAL A 511 16.68 -16.87 -9.13
N LEU A 512 16.72 -15.53 -9.07
CA LEU A 512 15.89 -14.64 -9.91
C LEU A 512 16.15 -14.68 -11.44
N SER A 513 17.36 -14.97 -11.93
CA SER A 513 17.61 -15.17 -13.38
C SER A 513 17.38 -16.62 -13.82
N GLY A 514 17.60 -17.54 -12.89
CA GLY A 514 17.14 -18.92 -12.96
C GLY A 514 15.64 -19.04 -12.79
N ILE A 515 14.92 -18.05 -12.24
CA ILE A 515 13.46 -18.03 -11.97
C ILE A 515 12.68 -17.68 -13.24
N VAL A 516 13.32 -16.96 -14.18
CA VAL A 516 12.78 -16.78 -15.53
C VAL A 516 13.06 -18.02 -16.40
N LYS A 517 14.06 -18.84 -16.05
CA LYS A 517 14.40 -20.11 -16.73
C LYS A 517 13.73 -21.36 -16.13
N ASN A 518 13.56 -21.42 -14.81
CA ASN A 518 13.07 -22.53 -14.00
C ASN A 518 11.91 -22.02 -13.16
N LYS A 519 10.73 -22.41 -13.63
CA LYS A 519 9.36 -22.04 -13.28
C LYS A 519 8.97 -22.12 -11.79
N ILE A 520 9.88 -22.39 -10.84
CA ILE A 520 9.53 -22.93 -9.52
C ILE A 520 8.99 -21.86 -8.54
N LEU A 521 9.65 -20.71 -8.35
CA LEU A 521 9.23 -19.73 -7.34
C LEU A 521 8.01 -18.86 -7.78
N ILE A 522 7.92 -18.56 -9.08
CA ILE A 522 6.70 -17.97 -9.66
C ILE A 522 5.57 -18.97 -9.49
N LEU A 523 5.81 -20.26 -9.73
CA LEU A 523 4.82 -21.29 -9.47
C LEU A 523 4.48 -21.38 -7.98
N THR A 524 5.39 -21.21 -7.02
CA THR A 524 5.01 -21.23 -5.59
C THR A 524 4.16 -20.04 -5.17
N ASN A 525 4.50 -18.81 -5.57
CA ASN A 525 3.69 -17.62 -5.22
C ASN A 525 2.40 -17.51 -6.06
N VAL A 526 2.43 -17.96 -7.32
CA VAL A 526 1.23 -18.11 -8.17
C VAL A 526 0.39 -19.27 -7.68
N ILE A 527 0.96 -20.37 -7.19
CA ILE A 527 0.21 -21.46 -6.53
C ILE A 527 -0.36 -20.96 -5.22
N ILE A 528 0.35 -20.21 -4.38
CA ILE A 528 -0.20 -19.65 -3.13
C ILE A 528 -1.33 -18.67 -3.45
N PHE A 529 -1.14 -17.80 -4.45
CA PHE A 529 -2.18 -16.87 -4.92
C PHE A 529 -3.37 -17.61 -5.56
N LEU A 530 -3.13 -18.64 -6.37
CA LEU A 530 -4.18 -19.46 -7.00
C LEU A 530 -4.88 -20.33 -5.97
N LEU A 531 -4.17 -20.95 -5.03
CA LEU A 531 -4.74 -21.72 -3.93
C LEU A 531 -5.58 -20.81 -3.03
N PHE A 532 -5.09 -19.60 -2.73
CA PHE A 532 -5.87 -18.61 -1.99
C PHE A 532 -7.10 -18.17 -2.79
N SER A 533 -6.95 -17.91 -4.09
CA SER A 533 -8.05 -17.49 -4.96
C SER A 533 -9.06 -18.61 -5.22
N ILE A 534 -8.63 -19.88 -5.24
CA ILE A 534 -9.46 -21.08 -5.37
C ILE A 534 -10.15 -21.39 -4.05
N SER A 535 -9.46 -21.30 -2.91
CA SER A 535 -10.07 -21.44 -1.58
C SER A 535 -11.09 -20.32 -1.35
N LEU A 536 -10.72 -19.08 -1.70
CA LEU A 536 -11.60 -17.92 -1.68
C LEU A 536 -12.82 -18.14 -2.58
N GLY A 537 -12.62 -18.61 -3.83
CA GLY A 537 -13.72 -18.97 -4.72
C GLY A 537 -14.64 -20.05 -4.14
N TYR A 538 -14.08 -21.08 -3.50
CA TYR A 538 -14.83 -22.16 -2.85
C TYR A 538 -15.69 -21.65 -1.68
N PHE A 539 -15.13 -20.79 -0.81
CA PHE A 539 -15.85 -20.19 0.31
C PHE A 539 -16.88 -19.15 -0.15
N LEU A 540 -16.55 -18.35 -1.18
CA LEU A 540 -17.45 -17.31 -1.70
C LEU A 540 -18.67 -17.89 -2.43
N ILE A 541 -18.54 -19.01 -3.15
CA ILE A 541 -19.67 -19.63 -3.87
C ILE A 541 -20.68 -20.26 -2.89
N ARG A 542 -20.25 -20.65 -1.68
CA ARG A 542 -21.09 -21.28 -0.67
C ARG A 542 -21.77 -20.31 0.30
N GLN A 543 -21.69 -19.00 0.06
CA GLN A 543 -22.32 -18.02 0.93
C GLN A 543 -23.85 -18.12 0.87
N PRO A 544 -24.55 -18.32 2.00
CA PRO A 544 -26.00 -18.40 2.00
C PRO A 544 -26.61 -17.05 1.63
N LYS A 545 -27.53 -17.04 0.68
CA LYS A 545 -28.39 -15.87 0.47
C LYS A 545 -29.23 -15.69 1.74
N LYS A 546 -29.28 -14.46 2.25
CA LYS A 546 -30.13 -14.15 3.40
C LYS A 546 -31.60 -14.25 2.99
N THR A 547 -32.41 -14.85 3.86
CA THR A 547 -33.86 -14.92 3.65
C THR A 547 -34.49 -13.54 3.82
N GLN A 548 -35.71 -13.33 3.33
CA GLN A 548 -36.42 -12.06 3.50
C GLN A 548 -36.69 -11.74 4.97
N GLU A 549 -36.86 -12.76 5.82
CA GLU A 549 -37.03 -12.60 7.26
C GLU A 549 -35.73 -12.12 7.91
N GLU A 550 -34.61 -12.79 7.63
CA GLU A 550 -33.29 -12.38 8.13
C GLU A 550 -32.91 -10.96 7.69
N ILE A 551 -33.24 -10.58 6.44
CA ILE A 551 -33.00 -9.22 5.95
C ILE A 551 -33.78 -8.19 6.79
N LYS A 552 -35.07 -8.45 7.05
CA LYS A 552 -35.91 -7.56 7.88
C LYS A 552 -35.38 -7.46 9.30
N GLU A 553 -34.99 -8.57 9.91
CA GLU A 553 -34.42 -8.61 11.25
C GLU A 553 -33.12 -7.80 11.32
N ARG A 554 -32.21 -8.00 10.36
CA ARG A 554 -30.96 -7.26 10.28
C ARG A 554 -31.18 -5.76 10.07
N ILE A 555 -32.12 -5.36 9.22
CA ILE A 555 -32.49 -3.95 9.04
C ILE A 555 -32.98 -3.36 10.36
N MET A 556 -33.84 -4.08 11.09
CA MET A 556 -34.36 -3.64 12.39
C MET A 556 -33.25 -3.48 13.42
N LEU A 557 -32.36 -4.49 13.55
CA LEU A 557 -31.20 -4.45 14.43
C LEU A 557 -30.29 -3.27 14.07
N TYR A 558 -30.02 -3.07 12.79
CA TYR A 558 -29.13 -2.01 12.32
C TYR A 558 -29.75 -0.61 12.45
N SER A 559 -31.08 -0.47 12.35
CA SER A 559 -31.77 0.79 12.59
C SER A 559 -31.82 1.20 14.06
N LYS A 560 -31.66 0.23 14.98
CA LYS A 560 -31.53 0.48 16.42
C LYS A 560 -30.12 0.91 16.81
N LEU A 561 -29.13 0.73 15.94
CA LEU A 561 -27.80 1.29 16.12
C LEU A 561 -27.88 2.77 15.74
N GLU A 562 -27.84 3.68 16.71
CA GLU A 562 -27.66 5.09 16.41
C GLU A 562 -26.34 5.25 15.63
N PRO A 563 -26.35 5.88 14.43
CA PRO A 563 -25.10 6.24 13.78
C PRO A 563 -24.37 7.19 14.73
N ILE A 564 -23.18 6.79 15.18
CA ILE A 564 -22.42 7.63 16.09
C ILE A 564 -21.95 8.87 15.31
N GLU A 565 -22.70 9.96 15.43
CA GLU A 565 -22.29 11.28 14.94
C GLU A 565 -21.33 11.88 15.98
N GLY A 566 -20.02 11.83 15.70
CA GLY A 566 -18.98 12.32 16.59
C GLY A 566 -17.57 12.17 16.02
N ASN A 567 -16.56 12.65 16.73
CA ASN A 567 -15.15 12.61 16.31
C ASN A 567 -14.64 11.15 16.30
N LEU A 568 -14.87 10.46 15.16
CA LEU A 568 -14.65 9.03 14.90
C LEU A 568 -13.30 8.49 15.40
N VAL A 569 -12.26 9.31 15.27
CA VAL A 569 -10.89 9.03 15.72
C VAL A 569 -10.82 8.68 17.21
N SER A 570 -11.62 9.32 18.06
CA SER A 570 -11.64 9.06 19.50
C SER A 570 -12.31 7.72 19.87
N ILE A 571 -13.30 7.30 19.10
CA ILE A 571 -14.04 6.05 19.27
C ILE A 571 -13.25 4.88 18.70
N GLU A 572 -12.59 5.07 17.55
CA GLU A 572 -11.63 4.14 16.94
C GLU A 572 -10.52 3.74 17.93
N PHE A 573 -9.95 4.72 18.63
CA PHE A 573 -8.91 4.47 19.63
C PHE A 573 -9.44 3.81 20.91
N LEU A 574 -10.68 4.10 21.32
CA LEU A 574 -11.34 3.44 22.46
C LEU A 574 -11.67 1.95 22.16
N LEU A 575 -12.13 1.65 20.94
CA LEU A 575 -12.38 0.29 20.48
C LEU A 575 -11.07 -0.50 20.36
N LEU A 576 -10.02 0.11 19.82
CA LEU A 576 -8.71 -0.52 19.70
C LEU A 576 -8.07 -0.83 21.07
N ASP A 577 -8.11 0.10 22.02
CA ASP A 577 -7.60 -0.13 23.38
C ASP A 577 -8.31 -1.33 24.05
N TYR A 578 -9.62 -1.50 23.82
CA TYR A 578 -10.38 -2.67 24.30
C TYR A 578 -9.97 -3.97 23.59
N THR A 579 -9.84 -3.96 22.25
CA THR A 579 -9.51 -5.15 21.45
C THR A 579 -8.06 -5.62 21.70
N LEU A 580 -7.17 -4.70 22.06
CA LEU A 580 -5.78 -4.99 22.47
C LEU A 580 -5.64 -5.33 23.96
N GLY A 581 -6.73 -5.38 24.73
CA GLY A 581 -6.71 -5.75 26.17
C GLY A 581 -6.23 -4.65 27.12
N ILE A 582 -6.09 -3.40 26.66
CA ILE A 582 -5.68 -2.24 27.45
C ILE A 582 -6.90 -1.69 28.18
N LYS A 583 -7.18 -2.21 29.38
CA LYS A 583 -8.33 -1.78 30.19
C LYS A 583 -8.19 -0.31 30.61
N LYS A 584 -9.13 0.55 30.19
CA LYS A 584 -9.47 1.79 30.90
C LYS A 584 -10.74 1.60 31.72
N LYS A 585 -10.81 2.35 32.83
CA LYS A 585 -11.70 2.07 33.97
C LYS A 585 -13.16 2.52 33.78
N ASP A 586 -13.51 3.27 32.74
CA ASP A 586 -14.87 3.83 32.61
C ASP A 586 -15.38 3.91 31.16
N ASN A 587 -16.67 3.57 31.01
CA ASN A 587 -17.70 4.16 30.13
C ASN A 587 -18.51 3.18 29.26
N ASN A 588 -19.82 3.38 29.30
CA ASN A 588 -20.99 2.71 28.69
C ASN A 588 -20.89 2.13 27.25
N TYR A 589 -19.80 2.32 26.51
CA TYR A 589 -19.55 1.70 25.20
C TYR A 589 -19.45 0.17 25.24
N PHE A 590 -19.07 -0.38 26.40
CA PHE A 590 -18.86 -1.81 26.63
C PHE A 590 -20.15 -2.66 26.56
N ALA A 591 -21.33 -2.05 26.67
CA ALA A 591 -22.60 -2.78 26.66
C ALA A 591 -22.88 -3.43 25.30
N LEU A 592 -22.56 -2.79 24.18
CA LEU A 592 -22.94 -3.27 22.84
C LEU A 592 -22.09 -4.46 22.32
N ILE A 593 -20.79 -4.47 22.62
CA ILE A 593 -19.89 -5.58 22.21
C ILE A 593 -20.14 -6.81 23.09
N LYS A 594 -20.43 -6.59 24.38
CA LYS A 594 -20.88 -7.66 25.28
C LYS A 594 -22.23 -8.23 24.84
N TYR A 595 -23.16 -7.38 24.38
CA TYR A 595 -24.44 -7.79 23.80
C TYR A 595 -24.27 -8.65 22.54
N LYS A 596 -23.38 -8.28 21.59
CA LYS A 596 -23.11 -9.08 20.38
C LYS A 596 -22.49 -10.46 20.67
N ASN A 597 -21.66 -10.58 21.70
CA ASN A 597 -21.04 -11.85 22.08
C ASN A 597 -22.02 -12.79 22.84
N GLU A 598 -22.97 -12.23 23.60
CA GLU A 598 -24.03 -13.01 24.28
C GLU A 598 -25.14 -13.47 23.30
N VAL A 599 -25.29 -12.81 22.14
CA VAL A 599 -26.28 -13.15 21.08
C VAL A 599 -25.92 -14.40 20.28
N LYS A 600 -24.72 -14.99 20.44
CA LYS A 600 -24.33 -16.25 19.77
C LYS A 600 -25.15 -17.50 20.16
N GLY A 601 -26.14 -17.38 21.04
CA GLY A 601 -26.98 -18.51 21.46
C GLY A 601 -28.44 -18.20 21.79
N LEU A 602 -28.96 -17.00 21.47
CA LEU A 602 -30.32 -16.60 21.87
C LEU A 602 -31.30 -16.55 20.69
N ASN A 603 -32.50 -17.06 20.92
CA ASN A 603 -33.63 -17.04 19.99
C ASN A 603 -34.05 -15.57 19.72
N PRO A 604 -34.28 -15.16 18.45
CA PRO A 604 -34.65 -13.78 18.08
C PRO A 604 -35.82 -13.19 18.87
N ALA A 605 -36.78 -14.02 19.31
CA ALA A 605 -37.93 -13.57 20.11
C ALA A 605 -37.53 -13.08 21.52
N THR A 606 -36.40 -13.55 22.07
CA THR A 606 -35.90 -13.15 23.39
C THR A 606 -35.20 -11.78 23.34
N ILE A 607 -34.72 -11.37 22.17
CA ILE A 607 -34.00 -10.10 21.93
C ILE A 607 -34.95 -8.89 21.97
N LEU A 608 -36.24 -9.09 21.65
CA LEU A 608 -37.24 -8.02 21.61
C LEU A 608 -37.74 -7.56 22.99
N ASN A 609 -37.42 -8.29 24.07
CA ASN A 609 -37.93 -8.05 25.42
C ASN A 609 -36.85 -7.68 26.46
N LEU A 610 -35.61 -7.41 26.04
CA LEU A 610 -34.58 -6.91 26.95
C LEU A 610 -34.65 -5.37 27.00
N PRO A 611 -34.65 -4.77 28.21
CA PRO A 611 -34.90 -3.35 28.43
C PRO A 611 -33.84 -2.42 27.84
#